data_AF-A0A2V6QTR5-F1
#
_entry.id   AF-A0A2V6QTR5-F1
#
_cell.length_a   1.000
_cell.length_b   1.000
_cell.length_c   1.000
_cell.angle_alpha   90.00
_cell.angle_beta   90.00
_cell.angle_gamma   90.00
#
_symmetry.space_group_name_H-M   'P 1'
#
loop_
_entity.id
_entity.type
_entity.pdbx_description
1 polymer ?
#
loop_
_entity_poly.entity_id
_entity_poly.type
_entity_poly.pdbx_seq_one_letter_code
_entity_poly.pdbx_strand_id
1 'polypeptide(L)' 'AALPREIVTLATSYGPIPFKVSRLEGRVVTVTPEFADVARIAKEKALPVREVLDQARAEGRRLLSA' A
#
# COMPACT_ATOMS: atom_id res chain seq x y z
N ALA A 1 -0.72 15.93 -16.59
CA ALA A 1 -1.38 16.22 -15.30
C ALA A 1 -1.21 15.01 -14.39
N ALA A 2 -0.92 15.20 -13.09
CA ALA A 2 -0.88 14.09 -12.13
C ALA A 2 -2.32 13.62 -11.82
N LEU A 3 -2.53 12.32 -11.65
CA LEU A 3 -3.84 11.78 -11.27
C LEU A 3 -4.18 12.15 -9.82
N PRO A 4 -5.46 12.42 -9.50
CA PRO A 4 -5.89 12.58 -8.12
C PRO A 4 -5.56 11.29 -7.36
N ARG A 5 -4.96 11.47 -6.18
CA ARG A 5 -4.59 10.37 -5.29
C ARG A 5 -5.37 10.51 -4.00
N GLU A 6 -6.04 9.43 -3.61
CA GLU A 6 -6.73 9.30 -2.33
C GLU A 6 -5.88 8.47 -1.37
N ILE A 7 -6.05 8.70 -0.06
CA ILE A 7 -5.48 7.84 0.97
C ILE A 7 -6.57 6.86 1.40
N VAL A 8 -6.29 5.57 1.21
CA VAL A 8 -7.19 4.48 1.61
C VAL A 8 -6.45 3.61 2.62
N THR A 9 -7.01 3.46 3.82
CA THR A 9 -6.49 2.50 4.80
C THR A 9 -7.00 1.11 4.47
N LEU A 10 -6.10 0.19 4.15
CA LEU A 10 -6.44 -1.20 3.84
C LEU A 10 -6.06 -2.10 5.01
N ALA A 11 -6.93 -3.06 5.33
CA ALA A 11 -6.62 -4.14 6.25
C ALA A 11 -5.71 -5.16 5.54
N THR A 12 -4.43 -5.14 5.88
CA THR A 12 -3.41 -6.04 5.30
C THR A 12 -3.01 -7.12 6.30
N SER A 13 -2.22 -8.09 5.86
CA SER A 13 -1.60 -9.11 6.70
C SER A 13 -0.65 -8.52 7.77
N TYR A 14 -0.21 -7.27 7.59
CA TYR A 14 0.59 -6.53 8.57
C TYR A 14 -0.26 -5.62 9.48
N GLY A 15 -1.59 -5.67 9.35
CA GLY A 15 -2.52 -4.75 9.99
C GLY A 15 -2.98 -3.62 9.07
N PRO A 16 -3.67 -2.59 9.61
CA PRO A 16 -4.12 -1.45 8.82
C PRO A 16 -2.93 -0.63 8.32
N ILE A 17 -2.86 -0.41 7.00
CA ILE A 17 -1.83 0.43 6.37
C ILE A 17 -2.52 1.45 5.46
N PRO A 18 -2.14 2.75 5.52
CA PRO A 18 -2.59 3.75 4.56
C PRO A 18 -1.89 3.59 3.21
N PHE A 19 -2.66 3.61 2.13
CA PHE A 19 -2.17 3.54 0.76
C PHE A 19 -2.54 4.79 -0.01
N LYS A 20 -1.58 5.33 -0.76
CA LYS A 20 -1.81 6.26 -1.87
C LYS A 20 -2.36 5.46 -3.06
N VAL A 21 -3.61 5.72 -3.41
CA VAL A 21 -4.29 5.08 -4.53
C VAL A 21 -4.63 6.15 -5.57
N SER A 22 -4.25 5.94 -6.83
CA SER A 22 -4.76 6.73 -7.95
C SER A 22 -5.63 5.88 -8.85
N ARG A 23 -6.71 6.49 -9.32
CA ARG A 23 -7.65 5.88 -10.26
C ARG A 23 -7.70 6.68 -11.56
N LEU A 24 -7.77 5.97 -12.68
CA LEU A 24 -8.02 6.53 -13.99
C LEU A 24 -9.24 5.81 -14.56
N GLU A 25 -10.30 6.56 -14.89
CA GLU A 25 -11.55 5.98 -15.42
C GLU A 25 -12.12 4.87 -14.53
N GLY A 26 -12.08 5.08 -13.21
CA GLY A 26 -12.52 4.09 -12.20
C GLY A 26 -11.53 2.95 -11.95
N ARG A 27 -10.51 2.76 -12.80
CA ARG A 27 -9.50 1.70 -12.66
C ARG A 27 -8.33 2.15 -11.80
N VAL A 28 -7.92 1.30 -10.87
CA VAL A 28 -6.75 1.55 -10.03
C VAL A 28 -5.48 1.44 -10.88
N VAL A 29 -4.70 2.52 -10.95
CA VAL A 29 -3.45 2.57 -11.71
C VAL A 29 -2.20 2.55 -10.82
N THR A 30 -2.30 3.08 -9.61
CA THR A 30 -1.23 3.06 -8.63
C THR A 30 -1.77 2.72 -7.26
N VAL A 31 -1.01 1.89 -6.55
CA VAL A 31 -1.23 1.52 -5.15
C VAL A 31 0.14 1.51 -4.51
N THR A 32 0.35 2.41 -3.56
CA THR A 32 1.62 2.57 -2.87
C THR A 32 1.35 2.73 -1.38
N PRO A 33 1.82 1.83 -0.51
CA PRO A 33 1.68 2.01 0.94
C PRO A 33 2.48 3.22 1.41
N GLU A 34 2.07 3.85 2.51
CA GLU A 34 2.91 4.86 3.15
C GLU A 34 4.21 4.23 3.68
N PHE A 35 5.34 4.80 3.27
CA PHE A 35 6.65 4.26 3.59
C PHE A 35 6.94 4.29 5.10
N ALA A 36 6.41 5.25 5.84
CA ALA A 36 6.57 5.34 7.29
C ALA A 36 6.00 4.09 8.00
N ASP A 37 4.82 3.63 7.59
CA ASP A 37 4.22 2.41 8.12
C ASP A 37 4.99 1.16 7.69
N VAL A 38 5.41 1.09 6.43
CA VAL A 38 6.25 -0.02 5.94
C VAL A 38 7.55 -0.12 6.74
N ALA A 39 8.24 1.00 6.97
CA ALA A 39 9.49 1.03 7.74
C ALA A 39 9.27 0.65 9.21
N ARG A 40 8.17 1.12 9.81
CA ARG A 40 7.77 0.74 11.17
C ARG A 40 7.50 -0.76 11.28
N ILE A 41 6.68 -1.32 10.38
CA ILE A 41 6.34 -2.75 10.34
C ILE A 41 7.59 -3.60 10.13
N ALA A 42 8.46 -3.21 9.21
CA ALA A 42 9.72 -3.90 8.94
C ALA A 42 10.60 -3.98 10.20
N LYS A 43 10.71 -2.86 10.95
CA LYS A 43 11.42 -2.83 12.23
C LYS A 43 10.75 -3.72 13.28
N GLU A 44 9.44 -3.63 13.46
CA GLU A 44 8.67 -4.41 14.44
C GLU A 44 8.77 -5.92 14.19
N LYS A 45 8.78 -6.33 12.91
CA LYS A 45 8.82 -7.74 12.50
C LYS A 45 10.24 -8.27 12.21
N ALA A 46 11.26 -7.43 12.37
CA ALA A 46 12.64 -7.73 12.01
C ALA A 46 12.80 -8.24 10.56
N LEU A 47 12.05 -7.64 9.63
CA LEU A 47 12.06 -7.97 8.20
C LEU A 47 12.76 -6.88 7.39
N PRO A 48 13.33 -7.21 6.21
CA PRO A 48 13.82 -6.20 5.28
C PRO A 48 12.69 -5.27 4.83
N VAL A 49 12.92 -3.94 4.92
CA VAL A 49 11.94 -2.92 4.47
C VAL A 49 11.46 -3.17 3.04
N ARG A 50 12.36 -3.62 2.17
CA ARG A 50 12.04 -3.92 0.78
C ARG A 50 11.03 -5.05 0.63
N GLU A 51 11.17 -6.10 1.45
CA GLU A 51 10.25 -7.24 1.45
C GLU A 51 8.85 -6.81 1.89
N VAL A 52 8.76 -6.06 3.00
CA VAL A 52 7.48 -5.53 3.50
C VAL A 52 6.83 -4.59 2.49
N LEU A 53 7.62 -3.73 1.83
CA LEU A 53 7.13 -2.84 0.77
C LEU A 53 6.51 -3.63 -0.39
N ASP A 54 7.23 -4.65 -0.89
CA ASP A 54 6.81 -5.43 -2.03
C ASP A 54 5.57 -6.29 -1.69
N GLN A 55 5.52 -6.88 -0.49
CA GLN A 55 4.39 -7.65 0.03
C GLN A 55 3.15 -6.76 0.24
N ALA A 56 3.28 -5.64 0.96
CA ALA A 56 2.17 -4.70 1.18
C ALA A 56 1.62 -4.12 -0.13
N ARG A 57 2.50 -3.83 -1.10
CA ARG A 57 2.09 -3.35 -2.43
C ARG A 57 1.39 -4.43 -3.25
N ALA A 58 1.80 -5.68 -3.16
CA ALA A 58 1.13 -6.79 -3.83
C ALA A 58 -0.26 -7.03 -3.22
N GLU A 59 -0.36 -7.05 -1.90
CA GLU A 59 -1.62 -7.25 -1.17
C GLU A 59 -2.61 -6.10 -1.39
N GLY A 60 -2.16 -4.85 -1.26
CA GLY A 60 -3.00 -3.68 -1.48
C GLY A 60 -3.59 -3.63 -2.90
N ARG A 61 -2.83 -4.08 -3.91
CA ARG A 61 -3.35 -4.22 -5.28
C ARG A 61 -4.46 -5.26 -5.37
N ARG A 62 -4.31 -6.42 -4.71
CA ARG A 62 -5.34 -7.47 -4.71
C ARG A 62 -6.62 -7.00 -4.04
N LEU A 63 -6.51 -6.33 -2.89
CA LEU A 63 -7.64 -5.82 -2.12
C LEU A 63 -8.45 -4.75 -2.85
N LEU A 64 -7.81 -3.98 -3.74
CA LEU A 64 -8.46 -2.93 -4.52
C LEU A 64 -8.90 -3.38 -5.93
N SER A 65 -8.57 -4.61 -6.32
CA SER A 65 -9.02 -5.24 -7.57
C SER A 65 -10.20 -6.19 -7.38
N ALA A 66 -10.51 -6.55 -6.14
CA ALA A 66 -11.70 -7.32 -5.75
C ALA A 66 -12.91 -6.39 -5.62
#